data_AF-A0A818XX93-F1
#
_entry.id   AF-A0A818XX93-F1
#
_cell.length_a   1.000
_cell.length_b   1.000
_cell.length_c   1.000
_cell.angle_alpha   90.00
_cell.angle_beta   90.00
_cell.angle_gamma   90.00
#
_symmetry.space_group_name_H-M   'P 1'
#
loop_
_entity.id
_entity.type
_entity.pdbx_description
1 polymer ?
#
loop_
_entity_poly.entity_id
_entity_poly.type
_entity_poly.pdbx_seq_one_letter_code
_entity_poly.pdbx_strand_id
1 'polypeptide(L)'
;MVVGQNGAHQQEESVYNLIPRVQVQAPKPPRYESKFKSTVRESFKDGKHEHRTMGYADEPVPDPQQFLKKKQNESKTMASSVAKETSSKRDSPQRKPPVPSIRDVPKMGTRTEKNFVQTNALDVVMTVPKKPERNVVDDRFGDKFPIDQSGLAPKYVFKKNFGEVPVYIKTRRDEMEKAKQEYQAYVSDYFRRGAMREMDDNERQTIIDGLKKQWEDVHHEYQTLSVIIDTIPKRQHKERLEHQMQLLEKDIDLLEKHQVIYIAD
;
A
#
# COMPACT_ATOMS: atom_id res chain seq x y z
N MET A 1 3.81 5.63 -26.35
CA MET A 1 4.48 6.92 -26.59
C MET A 1 5.67 6.99 -25.66
N VAL A 2 6.87 6.76 -26.18
CA VAL A 2 8.12 6.78 -25.41
C VAL A 2 8.68 8.19 -25.54
N VAL A 3 8.67 8.95 -24.45
CA VAL A 3 9.25 10.30 -24.39
C VAL A 3 10.75 10.13 -24.18
N GLY A 4 11.53 10.39 -25.22
CA GLY A 4 12.99 10.46 -25.15
C GLY A 4 13.41 11.75 -24.44
N GLN A 5 14.06 11.62 -23.29
CA GLN A 5 14.77 12.71 -22.64
C GLN A 5 16.18 12.80 -23.24
N ASN A 6 16.41 13.80 -24.10
CA ASN A 6 17.75 14.19 -24.53
C ASN A 6 18.32 15.18 -23.51
N GLY A 7 18.98 14.67 -22.47
CA GLY A 7 19.83 15.47 -21.59
C GLY A 7 21.19 15.68 -22.24
N ALA A 8 21.47 16.90 -22.68
CA ALA A 8 22.79 17.29 -23.17
C ALA A 8 23.76 17.37 -21.99
N HIS A 9 24.57 16.33 -21.78
CA HIS A 9 25.75 16.40 -20.94
C HIS A 9 26.86 17.14 -21.71
N GLN A 10 27.19 18.36 -21.29
CA GLN A 10 28.47 18.99 -21.62
C GLN A 10 29.57 18.15 -20.95
N GLN A 11 30.18 17.24 -21.69
CA GLN A 11 31.42 16.58 -21.29
C GLN A 11 32.57 17.39 -21.90
N GLU A 12 33.49 17.86 -21.07
CA GLU A 12 34.75 18.46 -21.55
C GLU A 12 35.43 17.48 -22.51
N GLU A 13 35.73 17.94 -23.73
CA GLU A 13 36.33 17.11 -24.76
C GLU A 13 37.72 16.64 -24.31
N SER A 14 37.83 15.33 -24.04
CA SER A 14 39.07 14.71 -23.59
C SER A 14 39.47 13.60 -24.54
N VAL A 15 40.73 13.60 -24.98
CA VAL A 15 41.31 12.60 -25.89
C VAL A 15 41.15 11.18 -25.33
N TYR A 16 41.11 11.02 -24.00
CA TYR A 16 40.91 9.74 -23.34
C TYR A 16 39.47 9.21 -23.40
N ASN A 17 38.49 10.03 -23.80
CA ASN A 17 37.08 9.67 -23.94
C ASN A 17 36.65 9.46 -25.41
N LEU A 18 37.58 9.48 -26.36
CA LEU A 18 37.30 9.31 -27.80
C LEU A 18 36.75 7.91 -28.14
N ILE A 19 37.19 6.88 -27.41
CA ILE A 19 36.69 5.51 -27.57
C ILE A 19 35.69 5.24 -26.45
N PRO A 20 34.40 5.08 -26.75
CA PRO A 20 33.40 4.77 -25.73
C PRO A 20 33.78 3.47 -25.04
N ARG A 21 33.90 3.50 -23.71
CA ARG A 21 34.15 2.29 -22.92
C ARG A 21 32.98 1.32 -23.15
N VAL A 22 33.29 0.09 -23.56
CA VAL A 22 32.28 -0.96 -23.74
C VAL A 22 31.57 -1.16 -22.41
N GLN A 23 30.31 -0.71 -22.31
CA GLN A 23 29.50 -0.95 -21.13
C GLN A 23 29.16 -2.44 -21.09
N VAL A 24 29.83 -3.18 -20.21
CA VAL A 24 29.52 -4.60 -19.96
C VAL A 24 28.13 -4.66 -19.33
N GLN A 25 27.12 -5.07 -20.10
CA GLN A 25 25.79 -5.28 -19.57
C GLN A 25 25.84 -6.40 -18.53
N ALA A 26 25.36 -6.12 -17.32
CA ALA A 26 25.27 -7.14 -16.28
C ALA A 26 24.35 -8.29 -16.77
N PRO A 27 24.73 -9.57 -16.57
CA PRO A 27 23.89 -10.69 -16.96
C PRO A 27 22.56 -10.64 -16.21
N LYS A 28 21.46 -10.93 -16.92
CA LYS A 28 20.12 -10.96 -16.32
C LYS A 28 20.08 -11.99 -15.18
N PRO A 29 19.44 -11.67 -14.04
CA PRO A 29 19.33 -12.61 -12.95
C PRO A 29 18.54 -13.87 -13.39
N PRO A 30 18.81 -15.03 -12.80
CA PRO A 30 18.08 -16.25 -13.10
C PRO A 30 16.59 -16.07 -12.79
N ARG A 31 15.74 -16.72 -13.59
CA ARG A 31 14.29 -16.67 -13.41
C ARG A 31 13.91 -17.29 -12.06
N TYR A 32 13.03 -16.62 -11.32
CA TYR A 32 12.48 -17.14 -10.07
C TYR A 32 11.76 -18.48 -10.30
N GLU A 33 12.06 -19.47 -9.45
CA GLU A 33 11.31 -20.73 -9.37
C GLU A 33 10.64 -20.86 -8.00
N SER A 34 9.37 -21.24 -7.99
CA SER A 34 8.60 -21.45 -6.76
C SER A 34 9.21 -22.59 -5.93
N LYS A 35 9.31 -22.36 -4.61
CA LYS A 35 9.72 -23.37 -3.62
C LYS A 35 8.85 -24.64 -3.65
N PHE A 36 7.63 -24.52 -4.15
CA PHE A 36 6.66 -25.63 -4.22
C PHE A 36 6.60 -26.31 -5.59
N LYS A 37 7.50 -25.97 -6.53
CA LYS A 37 7.50 -26.51 -7.89
C LYS A 37 7.63 -28.03 -7.93
N SER A 38 8.46 -28.63 -7.07
CA SER A 38 8.60 -30.09 -6.96
C SER A 38 7.33 -30.72 -6.35
N THR A 39 6.84 -30.16 -5.25
CA THR A 39 5.66 -30.66 -4.54
C THR A 39 4.40 -30.65 -5.41
N VAL A 40 4.20 -29.60 -6.22
CA VAL A 40 3.07 -29.52 -7.15
C VAL A 40 3.19 -30.52 -8.30
N ARG A 41 4.42 -30.81 -8.75
CA ARG A 41 4.66 -31.84 -9.77
C ARG A 41 4.41 -33.24 -9.24
N GLU A 42 4.79 -33.50 -7.99
CA GLU A 42 4.56 -34.78 -7.30
C GLU A 42 3.08 -34.98 -7.01
N SER A 43 2.39 -33.98 -6.44
CA SER A 43 0.96 -34.08 -6.14
C SER A 43 0.09 -34.25 -7.38
N PHE A 44 0.50 -33.71 -8.53
CA PHE A 44 -0.19 -33.94 -9.80
C PHE A 44 0.04 -35.34 -10.38
N LYS A 45 1.09 -36.03 -9.94
CA LYS A 45 1.39 -37.43 -10.30
C LYS A 45 0.83 -38.42 -9.27
N ASP A 46 0.63 -37.99 -8.03
CA ASP A 46 0.03 -38.82 -6.99
C ASP A 46 -1.38 -39.27 -7.39
N GLY A 47 -1.61 -40.58 -7.26
CA GLY A 47 -2.87 -41.23 -7.63
C GLY A 47 -3.02 -41.53 -9.14
N LYS A 48 -2.03 -41.22 -9.97
CA LYS A 48 -1.99 -41.66 -11.37
C LYS A 48 -1.25 -42.99 -11.47
N HIS A 49 -1.90 -43.95 -12.11
CA HIS A 49 -1.31 -45.23 -12.49
C HIS A 49 -1.07 -45.24 -14.00
N GLU A 50 0.06 -45.80 -14.44
CA GLU A 50 0.57 -45.65 -15.81
C GLU A 50 -0.39 -46.16 -16.90
N HIS A 51 -1.21 -47.18 -16.61
CA HIS A 51 -2.04 -47.88 -17.60
C HIS A 51 -3.50 -48.10 -17.12
N ARG A 52 -4.02 -47.26 -16.21
CA ARG A 52 -5.38 -47.44 -15.65
C ARG A 52 -6.54 -47.20 -16.62
N THR A 53 -6.36 -46.32 -17.63
CA THR A 53 -7.47 -45.89 -18.50
C THR A 53 -7.67 -46.81 -19.70
N MET A 54 -6.59 -47.25 -20.35
CA MET A 54 -6.65 -48.04 -21.59
C MET A 54 -5.86 -49.36 -21.51
N GLY A 55 -5.28 -49.71 -20.35
CA GLY A 55 -4.44 -50.90 -20.20
C GLY A 55 -3.08 -50.76 -20.87
N TYR A 56 -2.38 -51.89 -21.03
CA TYR A 56 -1.13 -51.98 -21.80
C TYR A 56 -1.43 -51.98 -23.30
N ALA A 57 -0.58 -51.31 -24.09
CA ALA A 57 -0.71 -51.31 -25.55
C ALA A 57 -0.43 -52.69 -26.15
N ASP A 58 0.65 -53.33 -25.68
CA ASP A 58 0.93 -54.75 -25.84
C ASP A 58 1.08 -55.34 -24.45
N GLU A 59 0.31 -56.38 -24.12
CA GLU A 59 0.34 -56.99 -22.79
C GLU A 59 1.69 -57.67 -22.54
N PRO A 60 2.44 -57.27 -21.51
CA PRO A 60 3.73 -57.91 -21.22
C PRO A 60 3.49 -59.35 -20.76
N VAL A 61 3.89 -60.31 -21.60
CA VAL A 61 3.81 -61.73 -21.28
C VAL A 61 4.81 -62.03 -20.15
N PRO A 62 4.36 -62.57 -18.99
CA PRO A 62 5.26 -62.88 -17.89
C PRO A 62 6.25 -63.98 -18.31
N ASP A 63 7.51 -63.80 -17.92
CA ASP A 63 8.56 -64.80 -18.17
C ASP A 63 8.19 -66.13 -17.47
N PRO A 64 8.14 -67.28 -18.18
CA PRO A 64 7.76 -68.58 -17.61
C PRO A 64 8.60 -69.02 -16.40
N GLN A 65 9.78 -68.43 -16.19
CA GLN A 65 10.58 -68.68 -14.98
C GLN A 65 10.04 -67.98 -13.72
N GLN A 66 9.20 -66.96 -13.87
CA GLN A 66 8.60 -66.16 -12.78
C GLN A 66 7.20 -66.67 -12.39
N PHE A 67 7.07 -67.98 -12.17
CA PHE A 67 5.82 -68.57 -11.70
C PHE A 67 5.53 -68.20 -10.23
N LEU A 68 4.25 -68.15 -9.86
CA LEU A 68 3.80 -67.79 -8.52
C LEU A 68 4.32 -68.78 -7.47
N LYS A 69 5.06 -68.29 -6.47
CA LYS A 69 5.57 -69.10 -5.36
C LYS A 69 4.60 -69.10 -4.18
N LYS A 70 4.61 -70.18 -3.39
CA LYS A 70 3.79 -70.30 -2.17
C LYS A 70 4.07 -69.11 -1.23
N LYS A 71 3.01 -68.40 -0.81
CA LYS A 71 3.04 -67.19 0.05
C LYS A 71 3.63 -65.90 -0.55
N GLN A 72 3.82 -65.81 -1.87
CA GLN A 72 4.37 -64.60 -2.49
C GLN A 72 3.48 -63.36 -2.32
N ASN A 73 2.15 -63.54 -2.26
CA ASN A 73 1.17 -62.45 -2.14
C ASN A 73 0.63 -62.27 -0.71
N GLU A 74 1.19 -62.96 0.29
CA GLU A 74 0.80 -62.75 1.68
C GLU A 74 1.51 -61.50 2.22
N SER A 75 0.74 -60.53 2.72
CA SER A 75 1.32 -59.37 3.41
C SER A 75 2.05 -59.86 4.66
N LYS A 76 3.38 -59.70 4.70
CA LYS A 76 4.16 -59.96 5.92
C LYS A 76 3.72 -58.99 7.01
N THR A 77 2.87 -59.44 7.93
CA THR A 77 2.67 -58.74 9.20
C THR A 77 3.91 -58.99 10.04
N MET A 78 4.71 -57.96 10.28
CA MET A 78 5.85 -58.05 11.19
C MET A 78 5.33 -58.48 12.57
N ALA A 79 5.76 -59.64 13.06
CA ALA A 79 5.47 -60.05 14.43
C ALA A 79 6.11 -59.02 15.36
N SER A 80 5.30 -58.37 16.20
CA SER A 80 5.75 -57.38 17.18
C SER A 80 6.55 -58.06 18.29
N SER A 81 7.79 -58.46 18.00
CA SER A 81 8.78 -58.75 19.02
C SER A 81 9.56 -57.48 19.33
N VAL A 82 9.41 -57.02 20.57
CA VAL A 82 10.23 -55.98 21.22
C VAL A 82 9.95 -54.56 20.71
N ALA A 83 8.86 -54.01 21.23
CA ALA A 83 8.68 -52.57 21.35
C ALA A 83 9.79 -51.98 22.24
N LYS A 84 10.90 -51.57 21.63
CA LYS A 84 11.80 -50.56 22.19
C LYS A 84 11.84 -49.38 21.23
N GLU A 85 11.33 -48.26 21.76
CA GLU A 85 11.79 -46.91 21.47
C GLU A 85 11.81 -46.57 19.98
N THR A 86 10.67 -46.23 19.39
CA THR A 86 10.31 -44.82 19.24
C THR A 86 8.81 -44.73 19.04
N SER A 87 8.07 -44.52 20.13
CA SER A 87 6.67 -44.15 20.01
C SER A 87 6.61 -42.81 19.28
N SER A 88 6.02 -42.80 18.08
CA SER A 88 5.57 -41.56 17.48
C SER A 88 4.54 -40.96 18.43
N LYS A 89 5.00 -39.97 19.20
CA LYS A 89 4.27 -39.29 20.25
C LYS A 89 3.20 -38.41 19.62
N ARG A 90 2.14 -39.03 19.10
CA ARG A 90 0.83 -38.38 19.10
C ARG A 90 0.31 -38.50 20.52
N ASP A 91 0.80 -37.62 21.39
CA ASP A 91 0.13 -37.32 22.63
C ASP A 91 -1.26 -36.82 22.24
N SER A 92 -2.22 -37.74 22.27
CA SER A 92 -3.61 -37.35 22.35
C SER A 92 -3.79 -36.88 23.79
N PRO A 93 -3.93 -35.56 24.05
CA PRO A 93 -4.33 -35.13 25.38
C PRO A 93 -5.63 -35.89 25.66
N GLN A 94 -5.73 -36.57 26.80
CA GLN A 94 -6.96 -37.28 27.18
C GLN A 94 -8.09 -36.25 27.22
N ARG A 95 -8.86 -36.13 26.13
CA ARG A 95 -9.90 -35.10 25.97
C ARG A 95 -11.10 -35.36 26.90
N LYS A 96 -11.11 -36.51 27.57
CA LYS A 96 -12.17 -36.95 28.48
C LYS A 96 -11.56 -37.20 29.86
N PRO A 97 -12.22 -36.73 30.94
CA PRO A 97 -11.79 -37.05 32.28
C PRO A 97 -11.82 -38.58 32.50
N PRO A 98 -10.97 -39.12 33.39
CA PRO A 98 -11.01 -40.52 33.76
C PRO A 98 -12.38 -40.87 34.36
N VAL A 99 -12.81 -42.11 34.13
CA VAL A 99 -14.06 -42.63 34.72
C VAL A 99 -13.93 -42.66 36.24
N PRO A 100 -14.97 -42.29 37.02
CA PRO A 100 -14.96 -42.37 38.47
C PRO A 100 -14.55 -43.75 38.98
N SER A 101 -13.83 -43.78 40.09
CA SER A 101 -13.31 -45.03 40.66
C SER A 101 -14.44 -45.84 41.30
N ILE A 102 -14.31 -47.17 41.32
CA ILE A 102 -15.25 -48.06 42.03
C ILE A 102 -15.37 -47.71 43.54
N ARG A 103 -14.37 -47.03 44.09
CA ARG A 103 -14.34 -46.57 45.49
C ARG A 103 -14.90 -45.15 45.68
N ASP A 104 -15.19 -44.42 44.61
CA ASP A 104 -15.87 -43.13 44.72
C ASP A 104 -17.33 -43.37 45.09
N VAL A 105 -17.67 -43.02 46.33
CA VAL A 105 -19.06 -43.04 46.78
C VAL A 105 -19.71 -41.76 46.26
N PRO A 106 -20.72 -41.84 45.36
CA PRO A 106 -21.46 -40.65 44.98
C PRO A 106 -22.06 -40.02 46.24
N LYS A 107 -22.20 -38.69 46.27
CA LYS A 107 -22.90 -38.00 47.37
C LYS A 107 -24.38 -38.40 47.35
N MET A 108 -24.69 -39.54 47.95
CA MET A 108 -26.03 -40.11 48.01
C MET A 108 -26.84 -39.40 49.08
N GLY A 109 -28.07 -39.02 48.74
CA GLY A 109 -29.02 -38.52 49.75
C GLY A 109 -28.83 -37.06 50.16
N THR A 110 -28.44 -36.17 49.25
CA THR A 110 -28.66 -34.72 49.44
C THR A 110 -30.16 -34.43 49.52
N ARG A 111 -30.74 -34.60 50.71
CA ARG A 111 -32.13 -34.19 50.99
C ARG A 111 -32.12 -32.67 51.03
N THR A 112 -32.82 -32.05 50.08
CA THR A 112 -32.99 -30.61 50.08
C THR A 112 -34.09 -30.25 51.07
N GLU A 113 -33.83 -29.32 51.98
CA GLU A 113 -34.85 -28.75 52.89
C GLU A 113 -35.76 -27.73 52.16
N LYS A 114 -35.67 -27.67 50.83
CA LYS A 114 -36.43 -26.72 50.02
C LYS A 114 -37.88 -27.15 49.98
N ASN A 115 -38.77 -26.25 50.42
CA ASN A 115 -40.20 -26.45 50.25
C ASN A 115 -40.60 -26.19 48.79
N PHE A 116 -40.63 -27.25 47.99
CA PHE A 116 -40.96 -27.15 46.56
C PHE A 116 -42.33 -26.53 46.28
N VAL A 117 -43.30 -26.66 47.20
CA VAL A 117 -44.63 -26.05 47.03
C VAL A 117 -44.54 -24.54 47.11
N GLN A 118 -43.84 -24.03 48.12
CA GLN A 118 -43.64 -22.59 48.30
C GLN A 118 -42.72 -22.01 47.23
N THR A 119 -41.64 -22.71 46.85
CA THR A 119 -40.74 -22.22 45.80
C THR A 119 -41.43 -22.20 44.44
N ASN A 120 -42.24 -23.20 44.10
CA ASN A 120 -42.96 -23.21 42.82
C ASN A 120 -44.06 -22.13 42.79
N ALA A 121 -44.75 -21.90 43.91
CA ALA A 121 -45.74 -20.83 44.00
C ALA A 121 -45.09 -19.45 43.84
N LEU A 122 -43.97 -19.21 44.53
CA LEU A 122 -43.21 -17.98 44.39
C LEU A 122 -42.61 -17.84 42.98
N ASP A 123 -42.11 -18.92 42.38
CA ASP A 123 -41.58 -18.91 41.02
C ASP A 123 -42.67 -18.52 40.02
N VAL A 124 -43.87 -19.10 40.09
CA VAL A 124 -45.00 -18.71 39.23
C VAL A 124 -45.36 -17.24 39.40
N VAL A 125 -45.42 -16.74 40.65
CA VAL A 125 -45.72 -15.33 40.93
C VAL A 125 -44.61 -14.38 40.45
N MET A 126 -43.35 -14.81 40.54
CA MET A 126 -42.18 -14.02 40.13
C MET A 126 -41.89 -14.13 38.62
N THR A 127 -42.39 -15.17 37.95
CA THR A 127 -42.15 -15.36 36.52
C THR A 127 -42.85 -14.27 35.72
N VAL A 128 -42.07 -13.53 34.94
CA VAL A 128 -42.61 -12.57 33.98
C VAL A 128 -43.30 -13.36 32.87
N PRO A 129 -44.56 -13.05 32.52
CA PRO A 129 -45.26 -13.75 31.45
C PRO A 129 -44.51 -13.58 30.14
N LYS A 130 -44.49 -14.63 29.32
CA LYS A 130 -43.88 -14.58 28.00
C LYS A 130 -44.57 -13.49 27.17
N LYS A 131 -43.78 -12.57 26.61
CA LYS A 131 -44.31 -11.56 25.70
C LYS A 131 -44.90 -12.28 24.47
N PRO A 132 -46.14 -11.98 24.07
CA PRO A 132 -46.74 -12.59 22.90
C PRO A 132 -45.91 -12.23 21.65
N GLU A 133 -45.79 -13.18 20.74
CA GLU A 133 -45.15 -12.92 19.45
C GLU A 133 -45.95 -11.90 18.65
N ARG A 134 -45.27 -10.95 18.03
CA ARG A 134 -45.89 -9.97 17.13
C ARG A 134 -46.24 -10.67 15.82
N ASN A 135 -47.47 -11.20 15.77
CA ASN A 135 -48.01 -11.89 14.61
C ASN A 135 -49.15 -11.08 13.99
N VAL A 136 -49.24 -11.07 12.66
CA VAL A 136 -50.42 -10.58 11.93
C VAL A 136 -51.24 -11.79 11.51
N VAL A 137 -52.55 -11.60 11.51
CA VAL A 137 -53.52 -12.55 10.97
C VAL A 137 -53.96 -12.01 9.61
N ASP A 138 -53.72 -12.77 8.55
CA ASP A 138 -54.16 -12.39 7.19
C ASP A 138 -55.62 -12.80 6.97
N ASP A 139 -55.94 -14.03 7.34
CA ASP A 139 -57.20 -14.67 7.01
C ASP A 139 -58.21 -14.67 8.16
N ARG A 140 -59.49 -14.64 7.78
CA ARG A 140 -60.65 -14.91 8.65
C ARG A 140 -60.61 -16.30 9.32
N PHE A 141 -59.78 -17.21 8.82
CA PHE A 141 -59.54 -18.55 9.39
C PHE A 141 -58.42 -18.56 10.45
N GLY A 142 -57.71 -17.46 10.66
CA GLY A 142 -56.76 -17.30 11.77
C GLY A 142 -55.32 -17.73 11.47
N ASP A 143 -54.96 -17.82 10.20
CA ASP A 143 -53.58 -18.06 9.76
C ASP A 143 -52.69 -16.89 10.17
N LYS A 144 -51.63 -17.21 10.93
CA LYS A 144 -50.74 -16.25 11.58
C LYS A 144 -49.35 -16.30 10.98
N PHE A 145 -48.76 -15.14 10.75
CA PHE A 145 -47.37 -15.02 10.36
C PHE A 145 -46.61 -13.98 11.21
N PRO A 146 -45.31 -14.19 11.50
CA PRO A 146 -44.51 -13.28 12.30
C PRO A 146 -44.18 -11.99 11.54
N ILE A 147 -44.48 -10.84 12.17
CA ILE A 147 -44.24 -9.51 11.59
C ILE A 147 -42.74 -9.24 11.41
N ASP A 148 -41.91 -9.70 12.34
CA ASP A 148 -40.48 -9.39 12.37
C ASP A 148 -39.68 -10.06 11.25
N GLN A 149 -40.22 -11.12 10.62
CA GLN A 149 -39.58 -11.87 9.54
C GLN A 149 -40.17 -11.54 8.16
N SER A 150 -41.45 -11.16 8.11
CA SER A 150 -42.20 -10.93 6.86
C SER A 150 -41.87 -9.59 6.17
N GLY A 151 -41.05 -8.74 6.79
CA GLY A 151 -40.65 -7.45 6.20
C GLY A 151 -41.73 -6.36 6.28
N LEU A 152 -42.90 -6.65 6.86
CA LEU A 152 -43.99 -5.68 7.03
C LEU A 152 -43.65 -4.58 8.04
N ALA A 153 -42.79 -4.85 9.02
CA ALA A 153 -42.34 -3.86 9.99
C ALA A 153 -40.91 -3.36 9.72
N PRO A 154 -40.67 -2.04 9.75
CA PRO A 154 -39.32 -1.50 9.67
C PRO A 154 -38.48 -1.89 10.89
N LYS A 155 -37.52 -2.81 10.70
CA LYS A 155 -36.65 -3.34 11.78
C LYS A 155 -35.50 -2.41 12.17
N TYR A 156 -34.96 -1.67 11.21
CA TYR A 156 -33.67 -0.97 11.34
C TYR A 156 -33.77 0.55 11.48
N VAL A 157 -35.00 1.10 11.46
CA VAL A 157 -35.24 2.54 11.58
C VAL A 157 -34.87 3.06 12.96
N PHE A 158 -35.08 2.25 14.01
CA PHE A 158 -34.77 2.62 15.39
C PHE A 158 -33.35 2.23 15.83
N LYS A 159 -32.45 1.90 14.89
CA LYS A 159 -31.04 1.72 15.23
C LYS A 159 -30.47 3.05 15.70
N LYS A 160 -29.68 3.02 16.78
CA LYS A 160 -29.03 4.22 17.34
C LYS A 160 -28.24 5.03 16.30
N ASN A 161 -27.59 4.33 15.38
CA ASN A 161 -26.71 4.91 14.37
C ASN A 161 -27.44 5.10 13.02
N PHE A 162 -28.78 5.05 13.00
CA PHE A 162 -29.54 5.23 11.77
C PHE A 162 -29.42 6.69 11.32
N GLY A 163 -28.96 6.92 10.08
CA GLY A 163 -28.69 8.25 9.55
C GLY A 163 -27.33 8.84 9.95
N GLU A 164 -26.56 8.16 10.80
CA GLU A 164 -25.21 8.59 11.14
C GLU A 164 -24.17 8.05 10.15
N VAL A 165 -23.21 8.91 9.77
CA VAL A 165 -22.08 8.49 8.95
C VAL A 165 -21.16 7.57 9.76
N PRO A 166 -20.88 6.34 9.29
CA PRO A 166 -19.98 5.42 9.98
C PRO A 166 -18.58 5.99 10.19
N VAL A 167 -17.96 5.62 11.32
CA VAL A 167 -16.63 6.12 11.73
C VAL A 167 -15.57 5.91 10.64
N TYR A 168 -15.57 4.75 9.98
CA TYR A 168 -14.58 4.43 8.95
C TYR A 168 -14.64 5.32 7.70
N ILE A 169 -15.81 5.92 7.40
CA ILE A 169 -15.95 6.86 6.28
C ILE A 169 -15.28 8.19 6.64
N LYS A 170 -15.38 8.62 7.91
CA LYS A 170 -14.72 9.82 8.41
C LYS A 170 -13.20 9.65 8.37
N THR A 171 -12.69 8.55 8.93
CA THR A 171 -11.24 8.27 8.91
C THR A 171 -10.68 8.23 7.49
N ARG A 172 -11.40 7.61 6.55
CA ARG A 172 -10.99 7.55 5.15
C ARG A 172 -10.97 8.92 4.45
N ARG A 173 -11.90 9.81 4.83
CA ARG A 173 -11.92 11.19 4.33
C ARG A 173 -10.69 11.95 4.83
N ASP A 174 -10.40 11.84 6.13
CA ASP A 174 -9.28 12.51 6.77
C ASP A 174 -7.93 12.02 6.20
N GLU A 175 -7.80 10.71 5.97
CA GLU A 175 -6.64 10.11 5.29
C GLU A 175 -6.46 10.64 3.88
N MET A 176 -7.55 10.76 3.11
CA MET A 176 -7.52 11.28 1.74
C MET A 176 -7.15 12.77 1.71
N GLU A 177 -7.66 13.55 2.64
CA GLU A 177 -7.35 14.97 2.77
C GLU A 177 -5.89 15.19 3.17
N LYS A 178 -5.38 14.40 4.13
CA LYS A 178 -3.97 14.42 4.51
C LYS A 178 -3.05 14.03 3.35
N ALA A 179 -3.36 12.96 2.63
CA ALA A 179 -2.59 12.54 1.45
C ALA A 179 -2.59 13.62 0.35
N LYS A 180 -3.71 14.32 0.16
CA LYS A 180 -3.79 15.45 -0.77
C LYS A 180 -2.89 16.61 -0.35
N GLN A 181 -2.89 16.96 0.93
CA GLN A 181 -2.04 18.03 1.47
C GLN A 181 -0.55 17.67 1.33
N GLU A 182 -0.16 16.44 1.66
CA GLU A 182 1.23 15.96 1.50
C GLU A 182 1.67 15.99 0.03
N TYR A 183 0.79 15.59 -0.90
CA TYR A 183 1.07 15.67 -2.33
C TYR A 183 1.23 17.12 -2.80
N GLN A 184 0.35 18.02 -2.37
CA GLN A 184 0.46 19.45 -2.70
C GLN A 184 1.75 20.06 -2.15
N ALA A 185 2.12 19.72 -0.91
CA ALA A 185 3.37 20.16 -0.29
C ALA A 185 4.59 19.66 -1.08
N TYR A 186 4.63 18.36 -1.41
CA TYR A 186 5.69 17.77 -2.22
C TYR A 186 5.84 18.44 -3.59
N VAL A 187 4.72 18.68 -4.28
CA VAL A 187 4.71 19.37 -5.57
C VAL A 187 5.23 20.80 -5.39
N SER A 188 4.79 21.52 -4.35
CA SER A 188 5.26 22.88 -4.08
C SER A 188 6.75 22.95 -3.76
N ASP A 189 7.28 21.98 -3.02
CA ASP A 189 8.70 21.89 -2.70
C ASP A 189 9.54 21.50 -3.91
N TYR A 190 9.01 20.62 -4.78
CA TYR A 190 9.63 20.29 -6.05
C TYR A 190 9.74 21.53 -6.94
N PHE A 191 8.64 22.30 -7.05
CA PHE A 191 8.66 23.58 -7.75
C PHE A 191 9.62 24.56 -7.10
N ARG A 192 9.67 24.69 -5.77
CA ARG A 192 10.63 25.56 -5.07
C ARG A 192 12.09 25.18 -5.31
N ARG A 193 12.41 23.88 -5.38
CA ARG A 193 13.78 23.39 -5.64
C ARG A 193 14.21 23.59 -7.09
N GLY A 194 13.27 23.53 -8.02
CA GLY A 194 13.53 23.77 -9.46
C GLY A 194 13.33 25.23 -9.88
N ALA A 195 12.69 26.05 -9.04
CA ALA A 195 12.45 27.46 -9.33
C ALA A 195 13.71 28.27 -8.99
N MET A 196 14.17 29.01 -10.00
CA MET A 196 15.10 30.11 -9.83
C MET A 196 14.57 31.11 -8.78
N ARG A 197 15.46 31.76 -8.05
CA ARG A 197 15.10 32.70 -6.99
C ARG A 197 14.34 33.88 -7.61
N GLU A 198 13.10 34.09 -7.21
CA GLU A 198 12.38 35.33 -7.55
C GLU A 198 13.01 36.49 -6.78
N MET A 199 13.43 37.54 -7.48
CA MET A 199 13.94 38.76 -6.86
C MET A 199 12.81 39.45 -6.11
N ASP A 200 13.03 39.79 -4.84
CA ASP A 200 12.04 40.55 -4.07
C ASP A 200 11.91 41.98 -4.62
N ASP A 201 10.72 42.56 -4.49
CA ASP A 201 10.43 43.91 -4.98
C ASP A 201 11.34 44.96 -4.31
N ASN A 202 11.70 44.74 -3.04
CA ASN A 202 12.60 45.64 -2.31
C ASN A 202 14.04 45.55 -2.87
N GLU A 203 14.54 44.33 -3.12
CA GLU A 203 15.86 44.13 -3.74
C GLU A 203 15.90 44.79 -5.13
N ARG A 204 14.84 44.61 -5.92
CA ARG A 204 14.69 45.24 -7.23
C ARG A 204 14.77 46.77 -7.15
N GLN A 205 14.03 47.40 -6.24
CA GLN A 205 14.06 48.85 -6.08
C GLN A 205 15.45 49.34 -5.67
N THR A 206 16.13 48.64 -4.75
CA THR A 206 17.49 49.03 -4.35
C THR A 206 18.50 48.99 -5.51
N ILE A 207 18.35 48.04 -6.43
CA ILE A 207 19.20 47.94 -7.62
C ILE A 207 18.88 49.08 -8.59
N ILE A 208 17.60 49.36 -8.84
CA ILE A 208 17.16 50.46 -9.71
C ILE A 208 17.67 51.80 -9.19
N ASP A 209 17.55 52.06 -7.89
CA ASP A 209 18.04 53.29 -7.26
C ASP A 209 19.56 53.41 -7.37
N GLY A 210 20.29 52.29 -7.21
CA GLY A 210 21.74 52.23 -7.42
C GLY A 210 22.14 52.54 -8.87
N LEU A 211 21.44 51.97 -9.85
CA LEU A 211 21.67 52.24 -11.27
C LEU A 211 21.35 53.68 -11.64
N LYS A 212 20.26 54.25 -11.11
CA LYS A 212 19.88 55.66 -11.30
C LYS A 212 20.94 56.60 -10.74
N LYS A 213 21.46 56.32 -9.54
CA LYS A 213 22.56 57.09 -8.96
C LYS A 213 23.83 57.04 -9.83
N GLN A 214 24.19 55.84 -10.31
CA GLN A 214 25.34 55.71 -11.21
C GLN A 214 25.13 56.44 -12.54
N TRP A 215 23.90 56.46 -13.05
CA TRP A 215 23.54 57.23 -14.24
C TRP A 215 23.69 58.73 -13.98
N GLU A 216 23.22 59.23 -12.83
CA GLU A 216 23.41 60.64 -12.42
C GLU A 216 24.88 61.03 -12.36
N ASP A 217 25.74 60.17 -11.79
CA ASP A 217 27.19 60.41 -11.69
C ASP A 217 27.85 60.49 -13.08
N VAL A 218 27.55 59.54 -13.98
CA VAL A 218 28.08 59.52 -15.36
C VAL A 218 27.54 60.70 -16.17
N HIS A 219 26.27 61.05 -15.96
CA HIS A 219 25.64 62.18 -16.63
C HIS A 219 26.24 63.51 -16.15
N HIS A 220 26.53 63.64 -14.85
CA HIS A 220 27.25 64.78 -14.30
C HIS A 220 28.66 64.89 -14.90
N GLU A 221 29.42 63.79 -14.97
CA GLU A 221 30.73 63.76 -15.66
C GLU A 221 30.56 64.23 -17.12
N TYR A 222 29.56 63.72 -17.83
CA TYR A 222 29.25 64.13 -19.21
C TYR A 222 28.98 65.63 -19.34
N GLN A 223 28.20 66.21 -18.41
CA GLN A 223 27.90 67.65 -18.39
C GLN A 223 29.14 68.52 -18.14
N THR A 224 30.14 68.01 -17.42
CA THR A 224 31.39 68.75 -17.16
C THR A 224 32.35 68.78 -18.37
N LEU A 225 32.07 68.06 -19.46
CA LEU A 225 32.92 68.09 -20.65
C LEU A 225 32.94 69.48 -21.31
N SER A 226 34.11 69.84 -21.86
CA SER A 226 34.25 71.06 -22.64
C SER A 226 33.45 70.99 -23.95
N VAL A 227 32.75 72.08 -24.30
CA VAL A 227 31.99 72.23 -25.56
C VAL A 227 32.85 71.98 -26.81
N ILE A 228 34.15 72.28 -26.74
CA ILE A 228 35.09 72.09 -27.86
C ILE A 228 35.74 70.71 -27.77
N ILE A 229 35.41 69.83 -28.72
CA ILE A 229 35.78 68.40 -28.78
C ILE A 229 36.69 68.09 -29.98
N ASP A 230 37.70 68.92 -30.20
CA ASP A 230 38.53 68.86 -31.42
C ASP A 230 39.57 67.72 -31.40
N THR A 231 39.95 67.21 -30.23
CA THR A 231 40.99 66.18 -30.12
C THR A 231 40.40 64.77 -30.02
N ILE A 232 41.05 63.80 -30.67
CA ILE A 232 40.62 62.39 -30.69
C ILE A 232 40.34 61.83 -29.28
N PRO A 233 41.20 62.06 -28.25
CA PRO A 233 40.94 61.55 -26.90
C PRO A 233 39.67 62.14 -26.26
N LYS A 234 39.39 63.44 -26.50
CA LYS A 234 38.17 64.08 -25.99
C LYS A 234 36.92 63.50 -26.64
N ARG A 235 36.97 63.20 -27.94
CA ARG A 235 35.89 62.52 -28.66
C ARG A 235 35.64 61.10 -28.13
N GLN A 236 36.69 60.32 -27.94
CA GLN A 236 36.60 58.96 -27.39
C GLN A 236 36.07 58.94 -25.95
N HIS A 237 36.48 59.91 -25.13
CA HIS A 237 35.99 60.04 -23.77
C HIS A 237 34.49 60.35 -23.73
N LYS A 238 34.02 61.28 -24.58
CA LYS A 238 32.59 61.56 -24.79
C LYS A 238 31.82 60.30 -25.21
N GLU A 239 32.29 59.62 -26.25
CA GLU A 239 31.67 58.40 -26.78
C GLU A 239 31.57 57.30 -25.72
N ARG A 240 32.60 57.14 -24.87
CA ARG A 240 32.58 56.20 -23.75
C ARG A 240 31.47 56.54 -22.74
N LEU A 241 31.34 57.82 -22.36
CA LEU A 241 30.30 58.26 -21.42
C LEU A 241 28.89 58.08 -22.00
N GLU A 242 28.70 58.41 -23.28
CA GLU A 242 27.42 58.20 -23.98
C GLU A 242 27.05 56.72 -24.04
N HIS A 243 28.02 55.85 -24.37
CA HIS A 243 27.80 54.42 -24.40
C HIS A 243 27.46 53.88 -23.00
N GLN A 244 28.15 54.37 -21.96
CA GLN A 244 27.87 53.97 -20.58
C GLN A 244 26.48 54.43 -20.11
N MET A 245 26.06 55.66 -20.45
CA MET A 245 24.70 56.12 -20.19
C MET A 245 23.65 55.23 -20.88
N GLN A 246 23.85 54.93 -22.17
CA GLN A 246 22.93 54.08 -22.93
C GLN A 246 22.80 52.67 -22.36
N LEU A 247 23.87 52.10 -21.80
CA LEU A 247 23.82 50.81 -21.12
C LEU A 247 22.98 50.90 -19.85
N LEU A 248 23.24 51.90 -19.00
CA LEU A 248 22.49 52.09 -17.75
C LEU A 248 20.99 52.33 -18.02
N GLU A 249 20.65 53.10 -19.05
CA GLU A 249 19.26 53.32 -19.45
C GLU A 249 18.57 52.02 -19.89
N LYS A 250 19.25 51.18 -20.67
CA LYS A 250 18.73 49.87 -21.08
C LYS A 250 18.54 48.93 -19.88
N ASP A 251 19.49 48.93 -18.95
CA ASP A 251 19.44 48.07 -17.77
C ASP A 251 18.31 48.48 -16.82
N ILE A 252 18.12 49.79 -16.59
CA ILE A 252 17.00 50.33 -15.80
C ILE A 252 15.67 49.98 -16.48
N ASP A 253 15.54 50.19 -17.79
CA ASP A 253 14.32 49.92 -18.54
C ASP A 253 13.95 48.42 -18.52
N LEU A 254 14.95 47.54 -18.61
CA LEU A 254 14.74 46.08 -18.49
C LEU A 254 14.18 45.72 -17.11
N LEU A 255 14.77 46.24 -16.03
CA LEU A 255 14.29 45.99 -14.67
C LEU A 255 12.91 46.63 -14.43
N GLU A 256 12.65 47.84 -14.95
CA GLU A 256 11.39 48.55 -14.77
C GLU A 256 10.21 47.86 -15.48
N LYS A 257 10.42 47.34 -16.69
CA LYS A 257 9.39 46.65 -17.48
C LYS A 257 9.01 45.28 -16.92
N HIS A 258 9.95 44.56 -16.32
CA HIS A 258 9.72 43.22 -15.81
C HIS A 258 9.45 43.25 -14.30
N GLN A 259 8.20 42.99 -13.92
CA GLN A 259 7.78 42.95 -12.50
C GLN A 259 8.32 41.72 -11.78
N VAL A 260 8.36 40.57 -12.45
CA VAL A 260 8.87 39.31 -11.87
C VAL A 260 10.15 38.94 -12.60
N ILE A 261 11.26 38.90 -11.87
CA ILE A 261 12.59 38.56 -12.38
C ILE A 261 13.10 37.36 -11.61
N TYR A 262 13.50 36.32 -12.34
CA TYR A 262 14.09 35.12 -11.78
C TYR A 262 15.61 35.18 -11.93
N ILE A 263 16.33 34.96 -10.83
CA ILE A 263 17.78 34.93 -10.78
C ILE A 263 18.21 33.46 -10.67
N ALA A 264 19.07 33.03 -11.59
CA ALA A 264 19.82 31.79 -11.43
C ALA A 264 21.04 32.10 -10.55
N ASP A 265 21.13 31.44 -9.40
CA ASP A 265 22.34 31.43 -8.56
C ASP A 265 23.44 30.55 -9.19
#